data_AF-A0AAE4K4H8-F1
#
_entry.id   AF-A0AAE4K4H8-F1
#
_cell.length_a   1.000
_cell.length_b   1.000
_cell.length_c   1.000
_cell.angle_alpha   90.00
_cell.angle_beta   90.00
_cell.angle_gamma   90.00
#
_symmetry.space_group_name_H-M   'P 1'
#
loop_
_entity.id
_entity.type
_entity.pdbx_description
1 polymer ?
#
loop_
_entity_poly.entity_id
_entity_poly.type
_entity_poly.pdbx_seq_one_letter_code
_entity_poly.pdbx_strand_id
1 'polypeptide(L)'
;MSDRRKALIFISFTCPVCASYSSQLVTWSKTMPPGWEAEFIPVVQPDKESVMAGSAFYAALRADPARLGDFLSNAFSAIQDRNMRMADGKTWAYIAERARIRGFGQAAAQITAEPLQRAYGKLDLYRIDATPSVAIAGQYVITPDSVNGDNNLFFQLANGLISRALG
;
A
#
# COMPACT_ATOMS: atom_id res chain seq x y z
N MET A 1 2.18 11.25 18.97
CA MET A 1 2.17 11.11 17.49
C MET A 1 1.15 10.04 17.11
N SER A 2 0.32 10.28 16.08
CA SER A 2 -0.80 9.39 15.72
C SER A 2 -0.39 7.98 15.27
N ASP A 3 0.87 7.80 14.86
CA ASP A 3 1.35 6.58 14.22
C ASP A 3 2.29 5.74 15.10
N ARG A 4 2.31 6.00 16.42
CA ARG A 4 3.21 5.33 17.39
C ARG A 4 3.07 3.81 17.41
N ARG A 5 1.91 3.26 17.04
CA ARG A 5 1.65 1.82 16.94
C ARG A 5 1.22 1.42 15.52
N LYS A 6 1.84 2.03 14.52
CA LYS A 6 1.57 1.75 13.12
C LYS A 6 2.82 1.34 12.35
N ALA A 7 2.62 0.46 11.38
CA ALA A 7 3.50 0.24 10.25
C ALA A 7 2.78 0.72 8.98
N LEU A 8 3.22 1.85 8.42
CA LEU A 8 2.66 2.39 7.17
C LEU A 8 3.47 1.85 5.99
N ILE A 9 2.82 1.11 5.10
CA ILE A 9 3.45 0.43 3.97
C ILE A 9 3.15 1.22 2.70
N PHE A 10 4.13 1.97 2.20
CA PHE A 10 4.00 2.79 1.00
C PHE A 10 4.28 1.96 -0.24
N ILE A 11 3.35 1.97 -1.21
CA ILE A 11 3.46 1.20 -2.45
C ILE A 11 3.10 2.04 -3.67
N SER A 12 3.76 1.77 -4.80
CA SER A 12 3.39 2.31 -6.11
C SER A 12 3.06 1.16 -7.06
N PHE A 13 1.96 1.26 -7.81
CA PHE A 13 1.54 0.21 -8.74
C PHE A 13 2.44 0.06 -9.98
N THR A 14 3.29 1.05 -10.26
CA THR A 14 4.31 1.00 -11.32
C THR A 14 5.67 0.51 -10.82
N CYS A 15 5.83 0.29 -9.51
CA CYS A 15 7.10 -0.15 -8.95
C CYS A 15 7.24 -1.69 -9.03
N PRO A 16 8.27 -2.22 -9.72
CA PRO A 16 8.48 -3.67 -9.82
C PRO A 16 8.90 -4.29 -8.48
N VAL A 17 9.64 -3.55 -7.65
CA VAL A 17 9.99 -4.03 -6.30
C VAL A 17 8.74 -4.16 -5.43
N CYS A 18 7.79 -3.23 -5.52
CA CYS A 18 6.50 -3.36 -4.84
C CYS A 18 5.74 -4.61 -5.27
N ALA A 19 5.69 -4.90 -6.57
CA ALA A 19 5.05 -6.12 -7.08
C ALA A 19 5.66 -7.37 -6.46
N SER A 20 7.00 -7.47 -6.45
CA SER A 20 7.72 -8.63 -5.91
C SER A 20 7.56 -8.81 -4.38
N TYR A 21 7.42 -7.72 -3.62
CA TYR A 21 7.26 -7.76 -2.16
C TYR A 21 5.80 -7.87 -1.69
N SER A 22 4.83 -7.57 -2.56
CA SER A 22 3.42 -7.36 -2.19
C SER A 22 2.80 -8.51 -1.39
N SER A 23 2.98 -9.75 -1.82
CA SER A 23 2.44 -10.93 -1.13
C SER A 23 3.03 -11.12 0.27
N GLN A 24 4.34 -10.86 0.41
CA GLN A 24 5.03 -11.00 1.70
C GLN A 24 4.63 -9.87 2.65
N LEU A 25 4.51 -8.63 2.15
CA LEU A 25 4.01 -7.49 2.92
C LEU A 25 2.56 -7.70 3.42
N VAL A 26 1.67 -8.25 2.58
CA VAL A 26 0.28 -8.57 2.96
C VAL A 26 0.22 -9.69 4.01
N THR A 27 1.15 -10.63 3.95
CA THR A 27 1.24 -11.71 4.95
C THR A 27 1.77 -11.15 6.27
N TRP A 28 2.86 -10.39 6.22
CA TRP A 28 3.46 -9.73 7.37
C TRP A 28 2.52 -8.72 8.05
N SER A 29 1.70 -7.99 7.29
CA SER A 29 0.74 -7.04 7.86
C SER A 29 -0.29 -7.69 8.79
N LYS A 30 -0.50 -9.01 8.67
CA LYS A 30 -1.43 -9.79 9.51
C LYS A 30 -0.77 -10.31 10.79
N THR A 31 0.54 -10.17 10.95
CA THR A 31 1.29 -10.65 12.12
C THR A 31 1.56 -9.55 13.15
N MET A 32 0.89 -8.39 13.03
CA MET A 32 1.07 -7.27 13.94
C MET A 32 0.76 -7.67 15.39
N PRO A 33 1.55 -7.21 16.37
CA PRO A 33 1.27 -7.46 17.78
C PRO A 33 -0.02 -6.76 18.24
N PRO A 34 -0.61 -7.15 19.39
CA PRO A 34 -1.82 -6.51 19.90
C PRO A 34 -1.71 -4.98 20.01
N GLY A 35 -2.69 -4.28 19.46
CA GLY A 35 -2.76 -2.81 19.46
C GLY A 35 -1.87 -2.13 18.41
N TRP A 36 -1.21 -2.90 17.54
CA TRP A 36 -0.54 -2.39 16.34
C TRP A 36 -1.38 -2.63 15.09
N GLU A 37 -1.20 -1.73 14.13
CA GLU A 37 -1.84 -1.82 12.82
C GLU A 37 -0.80 -1.69 11.70
N ALA A 38 -0.97 -2.47 10.65
CA ALA A 38 -0.26 -2.28 9.40
C ALA A 38 -1.23 -1.70 8.36
N GLU A 39 -0.87 -0.56 7.79
CA GLU A 39 -1.73 0.22 6.89
C GLU A 39 -1.01 0.41 5.55
N PHE A 40 -1.57 -0.12 4.47
CA PHE A 40 -1.06 0.14 3.12
C PHE A 40 -1.46 1.56 2.66
N ILE A 41 -0.50 2.30 2.13
CA ILE A 41 -0.65 3.65 1.61
C ILE A 41 -0.22 3.64 0.13
N PRO A 42 -1.12 3.90 -0.83
CA PRO A 42 -0.72 4.08 -2.21
C PRO A 42 0.05 5.40 -2.34
N VAL A 43 1.10 5.41 -3.16
CA VAL A 43 1.72 6.65 -3.61
C VAL A 43 0.68 7.43 -4.41
N VAL A 44 0.32 8.60 -3.89
CA VAL A 44 -0.53 9.58 -4.56
C VAL A 44 0.31 10.83 -4.73
N GLN A 45 0.37 11.35 -5.95
CA GLN A 45 1.02 12.58 -6.34
C GLN A 45 -0.02 13.47 -7.07
N PRO A 46 0.24 14.76 -7.32
CA PRO A 46 -0.69 15.63 -8.02
C PRO A 46 -0.72 15.37 -9.54
N ASP A 47 -0.85 14.11 -9.94
CA ASP A 47 -1.01 13.64 -11.32
C ASP A 47 -2.22 12.71 -11.45
N LYS A 48 -2.79 12.65 -12.65
CA LYS A 48 -4.03 11.90 -12.89
C LYS A 48 -3.87 10.39 -12.63
N GLU A 49 -2.72 9.81 -12.96
CA GLU A 49 -2.55 8.37 -12.89
C GLU A 49 -2.49 7.89 -11.43
N SER A 50 -1.69 8.55 -10.60
CA SER A 50 -1.56 8.20 -9.18
C SER A 50 -2.83 8.54 -8.39
N VAL A 51 -3.54 9.63 -8.72
CA VAL A 51 -4.84 9.96 -8.12
C VAL A 51 -5.89 8.90 -8.43
N MET A 52 -5.97 8.42 -9.68
CA MET A 52 -6.89 7.34 -10.05
C MET A 52 -6.52 6.03 -9.36
N ALA A 53 -5.23 5.71 -9.29
CA ALA A 53 -4.74 4.52 -8.62
C ALA A 53 -5.03 4.53 -7.11
N GLY A 54 -4.77 5.66 -6.44
CA GLY A 54 -5.10 5.86 -5.03
C GLY A 54 -6.61 5.76 -4.78
N SER A 55 -7.42 6.35 -5.67
CA SER A 55 -8.89 6.28 -5.57
C SER A 55 -9.38 4.85 -5.67
N ALA A 56 -8.87 4.08 -6.64
CA ALA A 56 -9.22 2.68 -6.81
C ALA A 56 -8.76 1.82 -5.63
N PHE A 57 -7.56 2.05 -5.12
CA PHE A 57 -7.06 1.37 -3.91
C PHE A 57 -8.00 1.59 -2.72
N TYR A 58 -8.38 2.85 -2.43
CA TYR A 58 -9.26 3.15 -1.31
C TYR A 58 -10.69 2.67 -1.54
N ALA A 59 -11.17 2.64 -2.79
CA ALA A 59 -12.46 2.03 -3.13
C ALA A 59 -12.46 0.52 -2.85
N ALA A 60 -11.41 -0.19 -3.25
CA ALA A 60 -11.23 -1.61 -2.98
C ALA A 60 -11.17 -1.88 -1.46
N LEU A 61 -10.38 -1.11 -0.73
CA LEU A 61 -10.26 -1.22 0.72
C LEU A 61 -11.59 -0.97 1.44
N ARG A 62 -12.37 0.02 1.00
CA ARG A 62 -13.70 0.32 1.55
C ARG A 62 -14.72 -0.78 1.22
N ALA A 63 -14.68 -1.33 0.02
CA ALA A 63 -15.64 -2.33 -0.44
C ALA A 63 -15.41 -3.69 0.23
N ASP A 64 -14.16 -4.15 0.28
CA ASP A 64 -13.81 -5.44 0.88
C ASP A 64 -12.33 -5.45 1.32
N PRO A 65 -12.01 -5.07 2.57
CA PRO A 65 -10.64 -5.03 3.06
C PRO A 65 -9.97 -6.42 3.11
N ALA A 66 -10.76 -7.51 3.20
CA ALA A 66 -10.22 -8.87 3.21
C ALA A 66 -9.63 -9.27 1.84
N ARG A 67 -10.06 -8.60 0.76
CA ARG A 67 -9.59 -8.81 -0.62
C ARG A 67 -8.43 -7.90 -1.01
N LEU A 68 -7.87 -7.10 -0.10
CA LEU A 68 -6.78 -6.19 -0.44
C LEU A 68 -5.58 -6.89 -1.10
N GLY A 69 -5.18 -8.06 -0.59
CA GLY A 69 -4.09 -8.84 -1.20
C GLY A 69 -4.39 -9.26 -2.64
N ASP A 70 -5.60 -9.74 -2.90
CA ASP A 70 -6.05 -10.11 -4.25
C ASP A 70 -6.09 -8.88 -5.17
N PHE A 71 -6.54 -7.73 -4.65
CA PHE A 71 -6.55 -6.47 -5.39
C PHE A 71 -5.15 -6.02 -5.79
N LEU A 72 -4.20 -6.00 -4.84
CA LEU A 72 -2.82 -5.61 -5.10
C LEU A 72 -2.18 -6.52 -6.15
N SER A 73 -2.31 -7.84 -5.99
CA SER A 73 -1.76 -8.81 -6.95
C SER A 73 -2.32 -8.62 -8.37
N ASN A 74 -3.65 -8.47 -8.49
CA ASN A 74 -4.27 -8.22 -9.80
C ASN A 74 -3.90 -6.84 -10.37
N ALA A 75 -3.73 -5.82 -9.53
CA ALA A 75 -3.33 -4.49 -9.96
C ALA A 75 -1.90 -4.49 -10.53
N PHE A 76 -0.94 -5.10 -9.82
CA PHE A 76 0.43 -5.22 -10.32
C PHE A 76 0.48 -5.97 -11.64
N SER A 77 -0.21 -7.11 -11.76
CA SER A 77 -0.21 -7.85 -13.03
C SER A 77 -0.89 -7.09 -14.17
N ALA A 78 -2.02 -6.42 -13.92
CA ALA A 78 -2.70 -5.63 -14.93
C ALA A 78 -1.84 -4.46 -15.44
N ILE A 79 -1.18 -3.75 -14.53
CA ILE A 79 -0.44 -2.52 -14.86
C ILE A 79 0.95 -2.84 -15.42
N GLN A 80 1.68 -3.77 -14.80
CA GLN A 80 3.07 -4.05 -15.15
C GLN A 80 3.21 -5.12 -16.24
N ASP A 81 2.45 -6.21 -16.17
CA ASP A 81 2.58 -7.30 -17.15
C ASP A 81 1.75 -7.03 -18.42
N ARG A 82 0.57 -6.42 -18.25
CA ARG A 82 -0.42 -6.22 -19.33
C ARG A 82 -0.49 -4.79 -19.84
N ASN A 83 0.33 -3.89 -19.30
CA ASN A 83 0.40 -2.48 -19.68
C ASN A 83 -0.98 -1.77 -19.67
N MET A 84 -1.88 -2.17 -18.78
CA MET A 84 -3.17 -1.50 -18.62
C MET A 84 -2.95 -0.12 -17.98
N ARG A 85 -3.63 0.90 -18.52
CA ARG A 85 -3.42 2.29 -18.10
C ARG A 85 -4.06 2.57 -16.75
N MET A 86 -3.29 3.14 -15.82
CA MET A 86 -3.79 3.56 -14.50
C MET A 86 -4.81 4.71 -14.59
N ALA A 87 -4.72 5.57 -15.61
CA ALA A 87 -5.68 6.63 -15.85
C ALA A 87 -7.02 6.17 -16.45
N ASP A 88 -7.23 4.87 -16.68
CA ASP A 88 -8.49 4.33 -17.19
C ASP A 88 -9.28 3.65 -16.06
N GLY A 89 -10.51 4.12 -15.83
CA GLY A 89 -11.42 3.54 -14.83
C GLY A 89 -11.79 2.08 -15.13
N LYS A 90 -11.79 1.68 -16.42
CA LYS A 90 -12.05 0.28 -16.82
C LYS A 90 -10.95 -0.65 -16.34
N THR A 91 -9.70 -0.19 -16.27
CA THR A 91 -8.58 -0.95 -15.69
C THR A 91 -8.89 -1.34 -14.24
N TRP A 92 -9.35 -0.38 -13.44
CA TRP A 92 -9.63 -0.61 -12.02
C TRP A 92 -10.89 -1.45 -11.79
N ALA A 93 -11.93 -1.27 -12.62
CA ALA A 93 -13.09 -2.14 -12.60
C ALA A 93 -12.72 -3.60 -12.91
N TYR A 94 -11.87 -3.81 -13.93
CA TYR A 94 -11.31 -5.13 -14.27
C TYR A 94 -10.53 -5.74 -13.10
N ILE A 95 -9.61 -4.98 -12.49
CA ILE A 95 -8.81 -5.44 -11.35
C ILE A 95 -9.72 -5.85 -10.18
N ALA A 96 -10.71 -5.03 -9.85
CA ALA A 96 -11.64 -5.30 -8.76
C ALA A 96 -12.50 -6.56 -9.02
N GLU A 97 -12.97 -6.75 -10.25
CA GLU A 97 -13.69 -7.96 -10.66
C GLU A 97 -12.82 -9.21 -10.50
N ARG A 98 -11.56 -9.16 -10.98
CA ARG A 98 -10.60 -10.26 -10.85
C ARG A 98 -10.26 -10.58 -9.39
N ALA A 99 -10.20 -9.54 -8.55
CA ALA A 99 -10.06 -9.67 -7.11
C ALA A 99 -11.36 -10.09 -6.38
N ARG A 100 -12.47 -10.28 -7.12
CA ARG A 100 -13.80 -10.65 -6.61
C ARG A 100 -14.36 -9.66 -5.59
N ILE A 101 -14.03 -8.38 -5.73
CA ILE A 101 -14.53 -7.31 -4.85
C ILE A 101 -15.92 -6.89 -5.32
N ARG A 102 -16.93 -7.22 -4.53
CA ARG A 102 -18.30 -6.78 -4.75
C ARG A 102 -18.46 -5.33 -4.29
N GLY A 103 -19.34 -4.57 -4.93
CA GLY A 103 -19.63 -3.19 -4.54
C GLY A 103 -18.52 -2.17 -4.87
N PHE A 104 -17.46 -2.56 -5.60
CA PHE A 104 -16.36 -1.68 -5.97
C PHE A 104 -16.83 -0.37 -6.63
N GLY A 105 -17.73 -0.44 -7.61
CA GLY A 105 -18.25 0.75 -8.31
C GLY A 105 -18.98 1.72 -7.38
N GLN A 106 -19.76 1.21 -6.42
CA GLN A 106 -20.43 2.02 -5.42
C GLN A 106 -19.42 2.68 -4.47
N ALA A 107 -18.43 1.91 -3.99
CA ALA A 107 -17.38 2.43 -3.12
C ALA A 107 -16.54 3.50 -3.83
N ALA A 108 -16.21 3.28 -5.11
CA ALA A 108 -15.46 4.22 -5.96
C ALA A 108 -16.21 5.54 -6.15
N ALA A 109 -17.53 5.50 -6.39
CA ALA A 109 -18.36 6.70 -6.49
C ALA A 109 -18.41 7.52 -5.19
N GLN A 110 -18.07 6.93 -4.05
CA GLN A 110 -18.03 7.57 -2.74
C GLN A 110 -16.63 8.03 -2.32
N ILE A 111 -15.60 7.84 -3.13
CA ILE A 111 -14.25 8.30 -2.78
C ILE A 111 -14.19 9.83 -2.89
N THR A 112 -13.81 10.46 -1.79
CA THR A 112 -13.57 11.91 -1.71
C THR A 112 -12.07 12.19 -1.80
N ALA A 113 -11.69 13.47 -1.86
CA ALA A 113 -10.29 13.88 -1.86
C ALA A 113 -9.55 13.58 -0.54
N GLU A 114 -10.27 13.48 0.59
CA GLU A 114 -9.66 13.37 1.92
C GLU A 114 -8.68 12.18 2.08
N PRO A 115 -9.02 10.92 1.76
CA PRO A 115 -8.05 9.82 1.87
C PRO A 115 -6.83 10.01 0.97
N LEU A 116 -6.99 10.63 -0.20
CA LEU A 116 -5.90 10.91 -1.14
C LEU A 116 -4.96 12.00 -0.61
N GLN A 117 -5.52 13.07 -0.06
CA GLN A 117 -4.76 14.13 0.61
C GLN A 117 -4.01 13.58 1.84
N ARG A 118 -4.63 12.67 2.59
CA ARG A 118 -3.99 11.99 3.72
C ARG A 118 -2.82 11.11 3.26
N ALA A 119 -2.98 10.39 2.16
CA ALA A 119 -1.91 9.60 1.55
C ALA A 119 -0.73 10.49 1.14
N TYR A 120 -1.02 11.53 0.34
CA TYR A 120 -0.02 12.52 -0.10
C TYR A 120 0.71 13.17 1.09
N GLY A 121 -0.03 13.63 2.10
CA GLY A 121 0.57 14.23 3.29
C GLY A 121 1.46 13.25 4.09
N LYS A 122 1.14 11.95 4.09
CA LYS A 122 2.01 10.92 4.69
C LYS A 122 3.30 10.72 3.88
N LEU A 123 3.25 10.77 2.54
CA LEU A 123 4.47 10.69 1.73
C LEU A 123 5.45 11.82 2.10
N ASP A 124 4.95 13.05 2.17
CA ASP A 124 5.75 14.23 2.53
C ASP A 124 6.27 14.14 3.97
N LEU A 125 5.39 13.79 4.93
CA LEU A 125 5.74 13.70 6.35
C LEU A 125 6.87 12.70 6.61
N TYR A 126 6.81 11.54 5.95
CA TYR A 126 7.80 10.47 6.10
C TYR A 126 8.96 10.56 5.10
N ARG A 127 8.97 11.59 4.24
CA ARG A 127 9.99 11.81 3.19
C ARG A 127 10.20 10.56 2.34
N ILE A 128 9.10 9.96 1.90
CA ILE A 128 9.14 8.73 1.09
C ILE A 128 9.64 9.08 -0.31
N ASP A 129 10.85 8.64 -0.63
CA ASP A 129 11.50 8.84 -1.93
C ASP A 129 11.69 7.52 -2.73
N ALA A 130 11.46 6.37 -2.08
CA ALA A 130 11.51 5.05 -2.70
C ALA A 130 10.28 4.19 -2.33
N THR A 131 9.97 3.20 -3.17
CA THR A 131 8.92 2.21 -2.87
C THR A 131 9.39 0.78 -3.19
N PRO A 132 8.96 -0.23 -2.40
CA PRO A 132 8.15 -0.09 -1.19
C PRO A 132 8.97 0.53 -0.04
N SER A 133 8.30 1.30 0.80
CA SER A 133 8.85 1.82 2.06
C SER A 133 7.95 1.44 3.21
N VAL A 134 8.51 1.20 4.40
CA VAL A 134 7.74 0.94 5.61
C VAL A 134 8.12 1.95 6.69
N ALA A 135 7.18 2.82 7.06
CA ALA A 135 7.35 3.72 8.20
C ALA A 135 6.81 3.06 9.48
N ILE A 136 7.63 2.97 10.53
CA ILE A 136 7.33 2.22 11.76
C ILE A 136 7.34 3.18 12.96
N ALA A 137 6.29 3.08 13.78
CA ALA A 137 6.10 3.85 15.02
C ALA A 137 6.14 5.39 14.84
N GLY A 138 5.99 5.88 13.61
CA GLY A 138 6.19 7.29 13.30
C GLY A 138 7.64 7.78 13.41
N GLN A 139 8.62 6.86 13.48
CA GLN A 139 10.02 7.20 13.80
C GLN A 139 11.00 6.66 12.76
N TYR A 140 10.79 5.44 12.30
CA TYR A 140 11.72 4.76 11.41
C TYR A 140 11.11 4.67 10.02
N VAL A 141 11.93 4.78 8.97
CA VAL A 141 11.56 4.45 7.59
C VAL A 141 12.60 3.47 7.07
N ILE A 142 12.14 2.32 6.56
CA ILE A 142 13.01 1.30 5.96
C ILE A 142 12.53 0.96 4.56
N THR A 143 13.47 0.53 3.73
CA THR A 143 13.26 0.06 2.36
C THR A 143 13.95 -1.30 2.18
N PRO A 144 13.65 -2.06 1.11
CA PRO A 144 14.45 -3.23 0.75
C PRO A 144 15.96 -2.94 0.67
N ASP A 145 16.36 -1.74 0.24
CA ASP A 145 17.77 -1.34 0.15
C ASP A 145 18.46 -1.22 1.51
N SER A 146 17.70 -1.03 2.59
CA SER A 146 18.23 -1.02 3.97
C SER A 146 18.92 -2.34 4.36
N VAL A 147 18.67 -3.41 3.60
CA VAL A 147 19.22 -4.75 3.79
C VAL A 147 19.73 -5.35 2.46
N ASN A 148 20.12 -4.50 1.50
CA ASN A 148 20.59 -4.91 0.16
C ASN A 148 19.61 -5.84 -0.59
N GLY A 149 18.31 -5.64 -0.39
CA GLY A 149 17.27 -6.41 -1.06
C GLY A 149 17.02 -7.82 -0.49
N ASP A 150 17.67 -8.20 0.62
CA ASP A 150 17.39 -9.48 1.28
C ASP A 150 16.03 -9.44 1.98
N ASN A 151 15.05 -10.13 1.39
CA ASN A 151 13.67 -10.14 1.89
C ASN A 151 13.58 -10.62 3.35
N ASN A 152 14.37 -11.62 3.75
CA ASN A 152 14.29 -12.16 5.11
C ASN A 152 14.84 -11.17 6.12
N LEU A 153 15.98 -10.57 5.83
CA LEU A 153 16.56 -9.51 6.67
C LEU A 153 15.64 -8.29 6.73
N PHE A 154 14.93 -7.96 5.65
CA PHE A 154 13.99 -6.84 5.61
C PHE A 154 12.87 -7.00 6.65
N PHE A 155 12.22 -8.17 6.67
CA PHE A 155 11.16 -8.43 7.66
C PHE A 155 11.70 -8.65 9.07
N GLN A 156 12.91 -9.19 9.23
CA GLN A 156 13.58 -9.25 10.54
C GLN A 156 13.86 -7.84 11.09
N LEU A 157 14.38 -6.94 10.26
CA LEU A 157 14.59 -5.54 10.62
C LEU A 157 13.27 -4.86 10.99
N ALA A 158 12.23 -5.03 10.18
CA ALA A 158 10.90 -4.48 10.47
C ALA A 158 10.35 -4.94 11.82
N ASN A 159 10.44 -6.25 12.10
CA ASN A 159 10.01 -6.82 13.39
C ASN A 159 10.85 -6.29 14.55
N GLY A 160 12.17 -6.20 14.39
CA GLY A 160 13.07 -5.65 15.42
C GLY A 160 12.74 -4.19 15.77
N LEU A 161 12.40 -3.37 14.78
CA LEU A 161 11.97 -1.98 14.99
C LEU A 161 10.61 -1.88 15.69
N ILE A 162 9.65 -2.76 15.35
CA ILE A 162 8.38 -2.86 16.07
C ILE A 162 8.62 -3.25 17.53
N SER A 163 9.43 -4.28 17.79
CA SER A 163 9.78 -4.71 19.14
C SER A 163 10.48 -3.61 19.94
N ARG A 164 11.39 -2.86 19.31
CA ARG A 164 12.05 -1.71 19.94
C ARG A 164 11.07 -0.60 20.31
N ALA A 165 10.04 -0.36 19.50
CA ALA A 165 9.03 0.66 19.76
C ALA A 165 7.97 0.23 20.81
N LEU A 166 7.88 -1.07 21.11
CA LEU A 166 7.06 -1.62 22.19
C LEU A 166 7.70 -1.46 23.56
N GLY A 167 9.04 -1.50 23.63
CA GLY A 167 9.82 -1.22 24.85
C GLY A 167 9.85 0.25 25.19
#